data_AF-A0A260ZZH8-F1
#
_entry.id   AF-A0A260ZZH8-F1
#
_cell.length_a   1.000
_cell.length_b   1.000
_cell.length_c   1.000
_cell.angle_alpha   90.00
_cell.angle_beta   90.00
_cell.angle_gamma   90.00
#
_symmetry.space_group_name_H-M   'P 1'
#
loop_
_entity.id
_entity.type
_entity.pdbx_description
1 polymer ?
#
loop_
_entity_poly.entity_id
_entity_poly.type
_entity_poly.pdbx_seq_one_letter_code
_entity_poly.pdbx_strand_id
1 'polypeptide(L)'
;MSMIDEFFYSKFSTPNVRIVSGVMLISVCLTGSIINSLNFIAIIFRVNKRDGFLKICGLSSFGNAIVCIGYLCFPVPVMFIQSEPNHWLNAVMGQLIGWFAWSIAPLSQILLATNRITAVFFPHLHMKSYKYSPTNDIFLVSMVTIASFTACCSVLLFVKLFLNT
;
A
#
# COMPACT_ATOMS: atom_id res chain seq x y z
N MET A 1 28.50 -9.98 -10.99
CA MET A 1 27.61 -10.36 -9.87
C MET A 1 28.47 -10.39 -8.61
N SER A 2 28.17 -9.62 -7.58
CA SER A 2 29.07 -9.54 -6.40
C SER A 2 28.87 -10.76 -5.48
N MET A 3 29.91 -11.12 -4.72
CA MET A 3 29.88 -12.20 -3.71
C MET A 3 28.76 -12.00 -2.66
N ILE A 4 28.30 -10.75 -2.48
CA ILE A 4 27.19 -10.38 -1.59
C ILE A 4 25.85 -10.81 -2.21
N ASP A 5 25.68 -10.58 -3.52
CA ASP A 5 24.48 -11.03 -4.24
C ASP A 5 24.37 -12.55 -4.20
N GLU A 6 25.50 -13.25 -4.36
CA GLU A 6 25.56 -14.71 -4.29
C GLU A 6 25.27 -15.24 -2.86
N PHE A 7 25.71 -14.55 -1.81
CA PHE A 7 25.38 -14.88 -0.42
C PHE A 7 23.89 -14.68 -0.09
N PHE A 8 23.25 -13.61 -0.59
CA PHE A 8 21.82 -13.36 -0.39
C PHE A 8 20.93 -14.26 -1.26
N TYR A 9 21.33 -14.61 -2.49
CA TYR A 9 20.53 -15.45 -3.39
C TYR A 9 20.67 -16.95 -3.14
N SER A 10 21.89 -17.46 -2.90
CA SER A 10 22.15 -18.91 -2.93
C SER A 10 21.83 -19.63 -1.62
N LYS A 11 21.84 -18.93 -0.48
CA LYS A 11 21.83 -19.59 0.84
C LYS A 11 20.45 -19.72 1.52
N PHE A 12 19.43 -18.98 1.06
CA PHE A 12 18.14 -18.87 1.78
C PHE A 12 16.92 -19.40 1.02
N SER A 13 17.01 -19.62 -0.30
CA SER A 13 15.89 -20.12 -1.10
C SER A 13 15.82 -21.65 -1.10
N THR A 14 15.75 -22.26 0.09
CA THR A 14 15.40 -23.68 0.17
C THR A 14 13.93 -23.85 -0.23
N PRO A 15 13.55 -24.98 -0.86
CA PRO A 15 12.15 -25.23 -1.24
C PRO A 15 11.20 -25.09 -0.04
N ASN A 16 11.65 -25.46 1.15
CA ASN A 16 10.90 -25.33 2.40
C ASN A 16 10.60 -23.86 2.76
N VAL A 17 11.58 -22.96 2.65
CA VAL A 17 11.40 -21.52 2.95
C VAL A 17 10.42 -20.88 1.97
N ARG A 18 10.46 -21.27 0.69
CA ARG A 18 9.52 -20.78 -0.32
C ARG A 18 8.09 -21.23 -0.04
N ILE A 19 7.89 -22.49 0.31
CA ILE A 19 6.57 -23.04 0.65
C ILE A 19 6.01 -22.33 1.88
N VAL A 20 6.81 -22.19 2.95
CA VAL A 20 6.39 -21.50 4.18
C VAL A 20 6.04 -20.04 3.88
N SER A 21 6.87 -19.33 3.11
CA SER A 21 6.62 -17.93 2.75
C SER A 21 5.36 -17.79 1.89
N GLY A 22 5.15 -18.69 0.92
CA GLY A 22 3.97 -18.71 0.07
C GLY A 22 2.68 -18.96 0.85
N VAL A 23 2.69 -19.93 1.78
CA VAL A 23 1.53 -20.22 2.65
C VAL A 23 1.22 -19.04 3.57
N MET A 24 2.24 -18.43 4.18
CA MET A 24 2.06 -17.25 5.03
C MET A 24 1.49 -16.07 4.23
N LEU A 25 2.03 -15.80 3.03
CA LEU A 25 1.52 -14.76 2.14
C LEU A 25 0.06 -15.01 1.72
N ILE A 26 -0.29 -16.23 1.35
CA ILE A 26 -1.68 -16.59 1.04
C ILE A 26 -2.57 -16.30 2.25
N SER A 27 -2.19 -16.72 3.44
CA SER A 27 -3.01 -16.55 4.66
C SER A 27 -3.25 -15.07 4.98
N VAL A 28 -2.21 -14.24 4.92
CA VAL A 28 -2.26 -12.81 5.22
C VAL A 28 -3.05 -12.07 4.13
N CYS A 29 -2.77 -12.34 2.86
CA CYS A 29 -3.42 -11.66 1.76
C CYS A 29 -4.89 -12.07 1.60
N LEU A 30 -5.25 -13.33 1.86
CA LEU A 30 -6.64 -13.77 1.85
C LEU A 30 -7.43 -13.06 2.95
N THR A 31 -6.94 -13.14 4.20
CA THR A 31 -7.58 -12.48 5.36
C THR A 31 -7.65 -10.97 5.16
N GLY A 32 -6.55 -10.37 4.71
CA GLY A 32 -6.44 -8.94 4.42
C GLY A 32 -7.40 -8.51 3.30
N SER A 33 -7.52 -9.28 2.22
CA SER A 33 -8.44 -8.95 1.12
C SER A 33 -9.90 -8.95 1.59
N ILE A 34 -10.31 -9.94 2.39
CA ILE A 34 -11.68 -10.06 2.89
C ILE A 34 -11.99 -8.91 3.84
N ILE A 35 -11.18 -8.73 4.89
CA ILE A 35 -11.45 -7.72 5.92
C ILE A 35 -11.40 -6.30 5.33
N ASN A 36 -10.39 -5.98 4.52
CA ASN A 36 -10.26 -4.65 3.95
C ASN A 36 -11.35 -4.36 2.90
N SER A 37 -11.77 -5.35 2.11
CA SER A 37 -12.89 -5.17 1.17
C SER A 37 -14.21 -4.95 1.91
N LEU A 38 -14.48 -5.74 2.97
CA LEU A 38 -15.68 -5.55 3.80
C LEU A 38 -15.70 -4.17 4.45
N ASN A 39 -14.57 -3.72 5.01
CA ASN A 39 -14.45 -2.38 5.57
C ASN A 39 -14.68 -1.28 4.51
N PHE A 40 -14.06 -1.42 3.34
CA PHE A 40 -14.22 -0.46 2.26
C PHE A 40 -15.67 -0.35 1.79
N ILE A 41 -16.33 -1.50 1.58
CA ILE A 41 -17.74 -1.58 1.19
C ILE A 41 -18.64 -0.96 2.27
N ALA A 42 -18.45 -1.35 3.53
CA ALA A 42 -19.22 -0.83 4.66
C ALA A 42 -19.06 0.69 4.81
N ILE A 43 -17.86 1.22 4.53
CA ILE A 43 -17.57 2.65 4.58
C ILE A 43 -18.27 3.37 3.43
N ILE A 44 -18.18 2.87 2.19
CA ILE A 44 -18.88 3.44 1.01
C ILE A 44 -20.39 3.56 1.29
N PHE A 45 -21.02 2.53 1.83
CA PHE A 45 -22.44 2.56 2.16
C PHE A 45 -22.79 3.49 3.34
N ARG A 46 -21.82 3.89 4.17
CA ARG A 46 -22.00 4.85 5.29
C ARG A 46 -21.64 6.31 4.96
N VAL A 47 -21.20 6.63 3.74
CA VAL A 47 -20.67 7.97 3.34
C VAL A 47 -21.67 9.13 3.52
N ASN A 48 -22.95 8.87 3.79
CA ASN A 48 -23.90 9.93 4.15
C ASN A 48 -23.54 10.70 5.43
N LYS A 49 -22.62 10.21 6.28
CA LYS A 49 -22.05 10.98 7.40
C LYS A 49 -20.72 11.62 7.01
N ARG A 50 -20.58 12.94 7.24
CA ARG A 50 -19.38 13.74 6.93
C ARG A 50 -18.21 13.51 7.91
N ASP A 51 -17.93 12.26 8.30
CA ASP A 51 -16.83 11.96 9.23
C ASP A 51 -15.49 11.82 8.48
N GLY A 52 -14.57 12.76 8.73
CA GLY A 52 -13.22 12.74 8.15
C GLY A 52 -12.43 11.47 8.53
N PHE A 53 -12.59 10.99 9.77
CA PHE A 53 -11.99 9.74 10.23
C PHE A 53 -12.42 8.53 9.39
N LEU A 54 -13.71 8.45 9.05
CA LEU A 54 -14.26 7.33 8.29
C LEU A 54 -13.72 7.32 6.85
N LYS A 55 -13.57 8.49 6.23
CA LYS A 55 -12.98 8.64 4.90
C LYS A 55 -11.51 8.20 4.86
N ILE A 56 -10.72 8.58 5.86
CA ILE A 56 -9.30 8.19 5.96
C ILE A 56 -9.19 6.66 6.12
N CYS A 57 -10.03 6.05 6.96
CA CYS A 57 -10.06 4.61 7.14
C CYS A 57 -10.49 3.87 5.85
N GLY A 58 -11.38 4.48 5.07
CA GLY A 58 -11.78 3.98 3.75
C GLY A 58 -10.62 3.95 2.76
N LEU A 59 -9.82 5.03 2.68
CA LEU A 59 -8.63 5.07 1.83
C LEU A 59 -7.58 4.01 2.24
N SER A 60 -7.35 3.85 3.55
CA SER A 60 -6.43 2.83 4.07
C SER A 60 -6.87 1.42 3.67
N SER A 61 -8.16 1.13 3.83
CA SER A 61 -8.74 -0.17 3.47
C SER A 61 -8.66 -0.42 1.96
N PHE A 62 -8.90 0.61 1.14
CA PHE A 62 -8.77 0.52 -0.32
C PHE A 62 -7.34 0.16 -0.75
N GLY A 63 -6.33 0.88 -0.26
CA GLY A 63 -4.93 0.58 -0.57
C GLY A 63 -4.51 -0.82 -0.15
N ASN A 64 -4.87 -1.21 1.08
CA ASN A 64 -4.56 -2.55 1.59
C ASN A 64 -5.26 -3.66 0.80
N ALA A 65 -6.48 -3.43 0.32
CA ALA A 65 -7.19 -4.39 -0.54
C ALA A 65 -6.46 -4.60 -1.86
N ILE A 66 -6.03 -3.51 -2.53
CA ILE A 66 -5.25 -3.58 -3.77
C ILE A 66 -3.95 -4.35 -3.56
N VAL A 67 -3.22 -4.05 -2.48
CA VAL A 67 -1.98 -4.74 -2.14
C VAL A 67 -2.24 -6.24 -1.94
N CYS A 68 -3.19 -6.60 -1.10
CA CYS A 68 -3.50 -8.01 -0.81
C CYS A 68 -3.92 -8.79 -2.06
N ILE A 69 -4.78 -8.21 -2.91
CA ILE A 69 -5.20 -8.83 -4.17
C ILE A 69 -4.01 -8.93 -5.13
N GLY A 70 -3.20 -7.88 -5.25
CA GLY A 70 -1.99 -7.86 -6.08
C GLY A 70 -1.00 -8.96 -5.69
N TYR A 71 -0.77 -9.16 -4.39
CA TYR A 71 0.07 -10.24 -3.88
C TYR A 71 -0.47 -11.64 -4.22
N LEU A 72 -1.79 -11.84 -4.16
CA LEU A 72 -2.44 -13.11 -4.54
C LEU A 72 -2.38 -13.38 -6.04
N CYS A 73 -2.48 -12.34 -6.88
CA CYS A 73 -2.54 -12.50 -8.33
C CYS A 73 -1.17 -12.69 -8.99
N PHE A 74 -0.08 -12.18 -8.39
CA PHE A 74 1.22 -12.19 -9.07
C PHE A 74 2.37 -12.78 -8.24
N PRO A 75 2.84 -12.19 -7.11
CA PRO A 75 3.91 -12.76 -6.29
C PRO A 75 3.66 -14.21 -5.85
N VAL A 76 2.45 -14.53 -5.39
CA VAL A 76 2.10 -15.87 -4.89
C VAL A 76 2.22 -16.93 -6.00
N PRO A 77 1.55 -16.79 -7.17
CA PRO A 77 1.72 -17.74 -8.29
C PRO A 77 3.17 -17.87 -8.75
N VAL A 78 3.90 -16.76 -8.87
CA VAL A 78 5.31 -16.74 -9.30
C VAL A 78 6.19 -17.54 -8.33
N MET A 79 5.91 -17.50 -7.02
CA MET A 79 6.64 -18.30 -6.03
C MET A 79 6.46 -19.81 -6.23
N PHE A 80 5.32 -20.28 -6.74
CA PHE A 80 5.04 -21.70 -6.93
C PHE A 80 5.41 -22.24 -8.32
N ILE A 81 5.29 -21.44 -9.37
CA ILE A 81 5.46 -21.90 -10.76
C ILE A 81 6.95 -22.16 -11.10
N GLN A 82 7.91 -21.66 -10.31
CA GLN A 82 9.36 -21.83 -10.50
C GLN A 82 9.92 -21.35 -11.86
N SER A 83 9.08 -20.94 -12.82
CA SER A 83 9.50 -20.26 -14.03
C SER A 83 9.72 -18.78 -13.77
N GLU A 84 10.86 -18.25 -14.21
CA GLU A 84 11.13 -16.82 -14.13
C GLU A 84 10.11 -16.06 -15.01
N PRO A 85 9.27 -15.17 -14.42
CA PRO A 85 8.38 -14.33 -15.21
C PRO A 85 9.20 -13.36 -16.06
N ASN A 86 8.60 -12.86 -17.14
CA ASN A 86 9.23 -11.84 -17.96
C ASN A 86 9.73 -10.68 -17.07
N HIS A 87 11.02 -10.34 -17.18
CA HIS A 87 11.70 -9.39 -16.30
C HIS A 87 10.93 -8.06 -16.16
N TRP A 88 10.39 -7.58 -17.29
CA TRP A 88 9.60 -6.34 -17.32
C TRP A 88 8.30 -6.45 -16.52
N LEU A 89 7.56 -7.54 -16.66
CA LEU A 89 6.30 -7.75 -15.92
C LEU A 89 6.56 -7.86 -14.42
N ASN A 90 7.64 -8.54 -14.03
CA ASN A 90 8.04 -8.66 -12.63
C ASN A 90 8.40 -7.30 -12.02
N ALA A 91 9.15 -6.48 -12.76
CA ALA A 91 9.50 -5.13 -12.34
C ALA A 91 8.26 -4.24 -12.20
N VAL A 92 7.36 -4.23 -13.18
CA VAL A 92 6.12 -3.42 -13.16
C VAL A 92 5.23 -3.81 -11.99
N MET A 93 4.93 -5.10 -11.85
CA MET A 93 4.04 -5.58 -10.79
C MET A 93 4.64 -5.37 -9.40
N GLY A 94 5.95 -5.61 -9.23
CA GLY A 94 6.65 -5.37 -7.98
C GLY A 94 6.64 -3.90 -7.57
N GLN A 95 6.88 -2.99 -8.51
CA GLN A 95 6.84 -1.55 -8.25
C GLN A 95 5.42 -1.04 -7.98
N LEU A 96 4.42 -1.53 -8.71
CA LEU A 96 3.02 -1.11 -8.51
C LEU A 96 2.50 -1.55 -7.14
N ILE A 97 2.62 -2.85 -6.82
CA ILE A 97 2.15 -3.41 -5.54
C ILE A 97 2.94 -2.79 -4.38
N GLY A 98 4.27 -2.66 -4.54
CA GLY A 98 5.13 -1.98 -3.58
C GLY A 98 4.71 -0.53 -3.35
N TRP A 99 4.42 0.21 -4.41
CA TRP A 99 4.01 1.61 -4.31
C TRP A 99 2.75 1.80 -3.46
N PHE A 100 1.72 0.96 -3.66
CA PHE A 100 0.51 1.02 -2.84
C PHE A 100 0.80 0.69 -1.37
N ALA A 101 1.65 -0.31 -1.10
CA ALA A 101 2.02 -0.71 0.26
C ALA A 101 2.82 0.38 0.99
N TRP A 102 3.79 0.99 0.33
CA TRP A 102 4.70 1.97 0.92
C TRP A 102 4.14 3.39 0.98
N SER A 103 3.21 3.75 0.09
CA SER A 103 2.63 5.10 0.04
C SER A 103 1.36 5.23 0.88
N ILE A 104 0.37 4.35 0.66
CA ILE A 104 -0.97 4.54 1.26
C ILE A 104 -0.98 4.19 2.75
N ALA A 105 -0.26 3.16 3.18
CA ALA A 105 -0.30 2.73 4.57
C ALA A 105 0.27 3.82 5.53
N PRO A 106 1.49 4.37 5.34
CA PRO A 106 2.01 5.42 6.22
C PRO A 106 1.22 6.72 6.13
N LEU A 107 0.78 7.10 4.94
CA LEU A 107 -0.05 8.28 4.73
C LEU A 107 -1.35 8.19 5.54
N SER A 108 -2.03 7.04 5.49
CA SER A 108 -3.25 6.83 6.25
C SER A 108 -3.02 6.89 7.77
N GLN A 109 -1.89 6.37 8.27
CA GLN A 109 -1.54 6.45 9.69
C GLN A 109 -1.25 7.89 10.14
N ILE A 110 -0.49 8.65 9.35
CA ILE A 110 -0.21 10.07 9.63
C ILE A 110 -1.52 10.86 9.67
N LEU A 111 -2.41 10.67 8.69
CA LEU A 111 -3.70 11.35 8.66
C LEU A 111 -4.60 10.99 9.85
N LEU A 112 -4.63 9.72 10.25
CA LEU A 112 -5.38 9.28 11.44
C LEU A 112 -4.82 9.93 12.71
N ALA A 113 -3.50 10.00 12.85
CA ALA A 113 -2.83 10.65 13.97
C ALA A 113 -3.13 12.15 14.00
N THR A 114 -2.97 12.86 12.88
CA THR A 114 -3.29 14.29 12.77
C THR A 114 -4.76 14.55 13.10
N ASN A 115 -5.69 13.75 12.55
CA ASN A 115 -7.11 13.90 12.83
C ASN A 115 -7.42 13.77 14.34
N ARG A 116 -6.75 12.86 15.05
CA ARG A 116 -6.89 12.70 16.50
C ARG A 116 -6.25 13.83 17.29
N ILE A 117 -5.06 14.28 16.91
CA ILE A 117 -4.37 15.42 17.56
C ILE A 117 -5.20 16.69 17.42
N THR A 118 -5.72 16.99 16.22
CA THR A 118 -6.57 18.18 16.01
C THR A 118 -7.85 18.12 16.84
N ALA A 119 -8.45 16.95 16.99
CA ALA A 119 -9.64 16.78 17.82
C ALA A 119 -9.40 17.06 19.31
N VAL A 120 -8.22 16.68 19.84
CA VAL A 120 -7.86 16.83 21.25
C VAL A 120 -7.36 18.23 21.59
N PHE A 121 -6.41 18.76 20.81
CA PHE A 121 -5.77 20.05 21.12
C PHE A 121 -6.58 21.25 20.65
N PHE A 122 -7.42 21.09 19.62
CA PHE A 122 -8.20 22.19 19.03
C PHE A 122 -9.68 21.82 18.85
N PRO A 123 -10.41 21.54 19.94
CA PRO A 123 -11.82 21.13 19.87
C PRO A 123 -12.72 22.20 19.23
N HIS A 124 -12.41 23.49 19.42
CA HIS A 124 -13.17 24.58 18.81
C HIS A 124 -13.00 24.66 17.28
N LEU A 125 -11.79 24.39 16.77
CA LEU A 125 -11.56 24.26 15.32
C LEU A 125 -12.25 23.00 14.78
N HIS A 126 -12.26 21.91 15.55
CA HIS A 126 -12.93 20.67 15.16
C HIS A 126 -14.46 20.82 15.04
N MET A 127 -15.11 21.58 15.94
CA MET A 127 -16.57 21.80 15.93
C MET A 127 -17.02 22.84 14.90
N LYS A 128 -16.25 23.93 14.68
CA LYS A 128 -16.62 25.03 13.75
C LYS A 128 -16.37 24.68 12.28
N SER A 129 -15.55 23.66 12.04
CA SER A 129 -15.13 23.17 10.72
C SER A 129 -16.13 22.20 10.06
N TYR A 130 -17.43 22.38 10.33
CA TYR A 130 -18.48 21.66 9.60
C TYR A 130 -18.79 22.23 8.20
N LYS A 131 -18.19 23.38 7.84
CA LYS A 131 -18.35 24.02 6.52
C LYS A 131 -17.17 23.78 5.56
N TYR A 132 -15.95 23.66 6.07
CA TYR A 132 -14.73 23.31 5.32
C TYR A 132 -13.86 22.44 6.24
N SER A 133 -13.74 21.15 5.91
CA SER A 133 -12.97 20.17 6.70
C SER A 133 -11.49 20.31 6.34
N PRO A 134 -10.58 20.77 7.23
CA PRO A 134 -9.14 20.88 6.96
C PRO A 134 -8.55 19.50 6.64
N THR A 135 -9.20 18.44 7.10
CA THR A 135 -8.90 17.06 6.72
C THR A 135 -9.00 16.82 5.22
N ASN A 136 -9.89 17.49 4.48
CA ASN A 136 -10.05 17.31 3.03
C ASN A 136 -8.91 17.99 2.27
N ASP A 137 -8.52 19.20 2.68
CA ASP A 137 -7.40 19.93 2.05
C ASP A 137 -6.06 19.30 2.43
N ILE A 138 -5.86 18.92 3.69
CA ILE A 138 -4.67 18.16 4.12
C ILE A 138 -4.63 16.78 3.45
N PHE A 139 -5.78 16.13 3.25
CA PHE A 139 -5.86 14.87 2.50
C PHE A 139 -5.47 15.05 1.04
N LEU A 140 -6.00 16.07 0.37
CA LEU A 140 -5.75 16.31 -1.05
C LEU A 140 -4.30 16.76 -1.27
N VAL A 141 -3.78 17.64 -0.41
CA VAL A 141 -2.38 18.05 -0.43
C VAL A 141 -1.47 16.87 -0.10
N SER A 142 -1.70 16.12 0.98
CA SER A 142 -0.83 14.97 1.33
C SER A 142 -0.86 13.86 0.27
N MET A 143 -2.03 13.53 -0.29
CA MET A 143 -2.16 12.62 -1.42
C MET A 143 -1.37 13.11 -2.62
N VAL A 144 -1.53 14.38 -3.01
CA VAL A 144 -0.82 14.95 -4.17
C VAL A 144 0.69 14.98 -3.91
N THR A 145 1.16 15.48 -2.77
CA THR A 145 2.60 15.58 -2.49
C THR A 145 3.25 14.20 -2.41
N ILE A 146 2.61 13.22 -1.75
CA ILE A 146 3.15 11.87 -1.64
C ILE A 146 3.07 11.15 -2.98
N ALA A 147 1.96 11.25 -3.71
CA ALA A 147 1.84 10.68 -5.05
C ALA A 147 2.86 11.29 -6.02
N SER A 148 3.06 12.61 -6.00
CA SER A 148 4.06 13.29 -6.84
C SER A 148 5.48 12.88 -6.49
N PHE A 149 5.82 12.82 -5.20
CA PHE A 149 7.17 12.47 -4.76
C PHE A 149 7.50 10.99 -5.04
N THR A 150 6.56 10.09 -4.76
CA THR A 150 6.74 8.66 -5.03
C THR A 150 6.59 8.29 -6.50
N ALA A 151 5.72 8.95 -7.28
CA ALA A 151 5.69 8.81 -8.74
C ALA A 151 6.99 9.27 -9.36
N CYS A 152 7.55 10.41 -8.92
CA CYS A 152 8.85 10.88 -9.38
C CYS A 152 9.96 9.88 -9.05
N CYS A 153 10.02 9.38 -7.81
CA CYS A 153 11.04 8.41 -7.39
C CYS A 153 10.91 7.05 -8.09
N SER A 154 9.68 6.57 -8.31
CA SER A 154 9.42 5.30 -9.01
C SER A 154 9.70 5.41 -10.51
N VAL A 155 9.37 6.53 -11.17
CA VAL A 155 9.76 6.80 -12.56
C VAL A 155 11.28 6.89 -12.69
N LEU A 156 11.97 7.55 -11.76
CA LEU A 156 13.44 7.59 -11.73
C LEU A 156 14.06 6.19 -11.60
N LEU A 157 13.50 5.33 -10.74
CA LEU A 157 13.93 3.94 -10.62
C LEU A 157 13.64 3.13 -11.89
N PHE A 158 12.49 3.37 -12.53
CA PHE A 158 12.11 2.69 -13.77
C PHE A 158 13.01 3.10 -14.94
N VAL A 159 13.33 4.39 -15.07
CA VAL A 159 14.29 4.92 -16.04
C VAL A 159 15.71 4.38 -15.77
N LYS A 160 16.12 4.28 -14.51
CA LYS A 160 17.39 3.64 -14.14
C LYS A 160 17.43 2.17 -14.54
N LEU A 161 16.32 1.44 -14.40
CA LEU A 161 16.21 0.05 -14.83
C LEU A 161 16.38 -0.06 -16.35
N PHE A 162 15.72 0.83 -17.11
CA PHE A 162 15.78 0.88 -18.58
C PHE A 162 17.17 1.25 -19.12
N LEU A 163 17.90 2.15 -18.45
CA LEU A 163 19.25 2.55 -18.85
C LEU A 163 20.33 1.52 -18.51
N ASN A 164 20.03 0.55 -17.65
CA ASN A 164 20.97 -0.44 -17.13
C ASN A 164 20.64 -1.87 -17.57
N THR A 165 19.71 -2.02 -18.52
CA THR A 165 19.41 -3.25 -19.29
C THR A 165 20.00 -3.10 -20.68
#